data_AF-A0A2G5DGD0-F1
#
_entry.id   AF-A0A2G5DGD0-F1
#
_cell.length_a   1.000
_cell.length_b   1.000
_cell.length_c   1.000
_cell.angle_alpha   90.00
_cell.angle_beta   90.00
_cell.angle_gamma   90.00
#
_symmetry.space_group_name_H-M   'P 1'
#
loop_
_entity.id
_entity.type
_entity.pdbx_description
1 polymer ?
#
loop_
_entity_poly.entity_id
_entity_poly.type
_entity_poly.pdbx_seq_one_letter_code
_entity_poly.pdbx_strand_id
1 'polypeptide(L)'
;MWRRVSKQLQQTLIRCRSDLILNRSVPILQQQISRNVVSSNPISSYTPSFLFTHHFSSDADTILSKGKKKVEDVMPIATGHEREELEAALEGRDLLDINHPAGPFGTKEEPAVIKSYYDKRIVGCPGGEGEDEHDVVWFWLEKGKSHECPVCTQVFTLEVVGPGGPPDGHGHDDDDHH
;
A
#
# COMPACT_ATOMS: atom_id res chain seq x y z
N MET A 1 8.78 -1.48 -3.47
CA MET A 1 9.59 -0.35 -2.93
C MET A 1 9.27 -0.22 -1.46
N TRP A 2 10.29 -0.19 -0.58
CA TRP A 2 10.09 -0.01 0.86
C TRP A 2 9.57 1.40 1.15
N ARG A 3 8.60 1.50 2.07
CA ARG A 3 8.09 2.79 2.55
C ARG A 3 8.42 2.96 4.02
N ARG A 4 8.95 4.12 4.39
CA ARG A 4 9.15 4.44 5.80
C ARG A 4 7.86 4.92 6.44
N VAL A 5 7.59 4.48 7.66
CA VAL A 5 6.56 5.08 8.51
C VAL A 5 7.26 5.99 9.52
N SER A 6 6.97 7.29 9.47
CA SER A 6 7.57 8.26 10.40
C SER A 6 7.13 7.97 11.84
N LYS A 7 8.03 8.15 12.82
CA LYS A 7 7.73 7.97 14.26
C LYS A 7 6.57 8.85 14.72
N GLN A 8 6.35 9.99 14.07
CA GLN A 8 5.24 10.91 14.34
C GLN A 8 3.87 10.31 13.96
N LEU A 9 3.82 9.50 12.90
CA LEU A 9 2.62 8.76 12.48
C LEU A 9 2.34 7.55 13.38
N GLN A 10 3.38 6.91 13.91
CA GLN A 10 3.21 5.81 14.86
C GLN A 10 2.57 6.27 16.19
N GLN A 11 2.92 7.46 16.67
CA GLN A 11 2.33 8.03 17.90
C GLN A 11 0.89 8.52 17.72
N THR A 12 0.51 9.00 16.53
CA THR A 12 -0.85 9.45 16.25
C THR A 12 -1.84 8.29 16.11
N LEU A 13 -1.43 7.16 15.51
CA LEU A 13 -2.29 5.96 15.43
C LEU A 13 -2.58 5.32 16.80
N ILE A 14 -1.65 5.43 17.76
CA ILE A 14 -1.86 4.97 19.13
C ILE A 14 -2.82 5.91 19.88
N ARG A 15 -2.74 7.22 19.65
CA ARG A 15 -3.58 8.23 20.31
C ARG A 15 -5.03 8.21 19.81
N CYS A 16 -5.28 7.85 18.55
CA CYS A 16 -6.62 7.74 17.99
C CYS A 16 -7.44 6.54 18.48
N ARG A 17 -6.83 5.57 19.19
CA ARG A 17 -7.59 4.46 19.82
C ARG A 17 -8.19 4.82 21.18
N SER A 18 -7.79 5.95 21.77
CA SER A 18 -8.16 6.30 23.15
C SER A 18 -9.27 7.35 23.26
N ASP A 19 -9.48 8.20 22.24
CA ASP A 19 -10.32 9.39 22.35
C ASP A 19 -11.48 9.42 21.35
N LEU A 20 -12.46 8.54 21.52
CA LEU A 20 -13.81 8.72 20.96
C LEU A 20 -14.89 8.46 22.02
N ILE A 21 -14.87 9.27 23.07
CA ILE A 21 -16.05 9.55 23.90
C ILE A 21 -16.13 11.06 24.17
N LEU A 22 -17.34 11.59 23.93
CA LEU A 22 -17.92 12.89 24.33
C LEU A 22 -17.79 14.13 23.40
N ASN A 23 -18.87 14.35 22.66
CA ASN A 23 -19.62 15.61 22.45
C ASN A 23 -19.00 16.95 22.89
N ARG A 24 -18.95 17.93 21.97
CA ARG A 24 -19.71 19.21 22.07
C ARG A 24 -19.56 20.12 20.84
N SER A 25 -20.71 20.41 20.23
CA SER A 25 -21.24 21.72 19.78
C SER A 25 -20.30 22.88 19.31
N VAL A 26 -20.35 23.19 18.00
CA VAL A 26 -20.71 24.46 17.28
C VAL A 26 -20.30 25.80 17.96
N PRO A 27 -19.65 26.80 17.28
CA PRO A 27 -20.35 27.53 16.21
C PRO A 27 -19.59 28.07 14.99
N ILE A 28 -20.45 28.32 14.00
CA ILE A 28 -20.34 29.03 12.73
C ILE A 28 -19.72 30.43 12.91
N LEU A 29 -18.79 30.80 12.04
CA LEU A 29 -18.50 32.20 11.74
C LEU A 29 -18.33 32.40 10.23
N GLN A 30 -19.05 33.41 9.74
CA GLN A 30 -19.22 33.82 8.35
C GLN A 30 -18.44 35.12 8.10
N GLN A 31 -17.68 35.17 7.01
CA GLN A 31 -17.16 36.39 6.35
C GLN A 31 -16.73 35.95 4.94
N GLN A 32 -17.37 36.26 3.80
CA GLN A 32 -17.81 37.51 3.14
C GLN A 32 -16.68 38.43 2.62
N ILE A 33 -16.59 38.44 1.27
CA ILE A 33 -16.11 39.48 0.31
C ILE A 33 -14.57 39.49 0.11
N SER A 34 -13.98 39.42 -1.09
CA SER A 34 -14.17 40.26 -2.28
C SER A 34 -13.63 39.59 -3.57
N ARG A 35 -14.27 39.92 -4.70
CA ARG A 35 -13.88 39.54 -6.08
C ARG A 35 -12.62 40.28 -6.53
N ASN A 36 -11.76 39.62 -7.31
CA ASN A 36 -10.92 40.27 -8.32
C ASN A 36 -10.90 39.44 -9.60
N VAL A 37 -11.29 40.10 -10.69
CA VAL A 37 -11.33 39.59 -12.07
C VAL A 37 -9.96 39.86 -12.68
N VAL A 38 -9.29 38.83 -13.19
CA VAL A 38 -8.23 39.00 -14.20
C VAL A 38 -8.53 38.03 -15.33
N SER A 39 -8.81 38.65 -16.47
CA SER A 39 -9.02 38.03 -17.78
C SER A 39 -7.70 37.51 -18.33
N SER A 40 -7.69 36.27 -18.83
CA SER A 40 -6.70 35.76 -19.80
C SER A 40 -7.26 34.47 -20.44
N ASN A 41 -7.73 34.56 -21.68
CA ASN A 41 -7.80 33.41 -22.60
C ASN A 41 -6.38 33.16 -23.14
N PRO A 42 -5.95 31.90 -23.37
CA PRO A 42 -6.01 31.43 -24.76
C PRO A 42 -6.11 29.90 -24.98
N ILE A 43 -6.63 29.58 -26.17
CA ILE A 43 -6.35 28.41 -27.03
C ILE A 43 -7.00 27.06 -26.67
N SER A 44 -7.88 26.67 -27.60
CA SER A 44 -8.48 25.36 -27.78
C SER A 44 -7.44 24.29 -28.09
N SER A 45 -7.36 23.26 -27.25
CA SER A 45 -6.76 21.98 -27.57
C SER A 45 -7.79 20.89 -27.27
N TYR A 46 -8.38 20.35 -28.34
CA TYR A 46 -9.21 19.15 -28.28
C TYR A 46 -8.34 17.98 -27.82
N THR A 47 -8.51 17.56 -26.57
CA THR A 47 -8.06 16.26 -26.09
C THR A 47 -9.30 15.40 -25.89
N PRO A 48 -9.37 14.18 -26.46
CA PRO A 48 -10.49 13.29 -26.19
C PRO A 48 -10.31 12.78 -24.76
N SER A 49 -11.12 13.30 -23.85
CA SER A 49 -11.26 12.80 -22.50
C SER A 49 -11.85 11.38 -22.58
N PHE A 50 -11.00 10.36 -22.51
CA PHE A 50 -11.47 9.03 -22.13
C PHE A 50 -11.77 9.05 -20.63
N LEU A 51 -12.94 9.59 -20.28
CA LEU A 51 -13.52 9.44 -18.95
C LEU A 51 -14.11 8.03 -18.86
N PHE A 52 -13.28 7.05 -18.52
CA PHE A 52 -13.77 5.91 -17.73
C PHE A 52 -13.66 6.30 -16.26
N THR A 53 -14.46 7.29 -15.85
CA THR A 53 -14.73 7.54 -14.45
C THR A 53 -15.70 6.46 -14.00
N HIS A 54 -15.20 5.41 -13.35
CA HIS A 54 -16.03 4.48 -12.61
C HIS A 54 -16.66 5.23 -11.44
N HIS A 55 -17.80 5.88 -11.70
CA HIS A 55 -18.69 6.39 -10.67
C HIS A 55 -19.27 5.18 -9.92
N PHE A 56 -18.67 4.84 -8.79
CA PHE A 56 -19.31 3.95 -7.83
C PHE A 56 -20.45 4.75 -7.18
N SER A 57 -21.68 4.55 -7.65
CA SER A 57 -22.87 5.07 -6.96
C SER A 57 -22.98 4.35 -5.63
N SER A 58 -22.52 5.01 -4.56
CA SER A 58 -22.79 4.55 -3.21
C SER A 58 -24.25 4.87 -2.92
N ASP A 59 -25.15 3.97 -3.33
CA ASP A 59 -26.53 3.98 -2.86
C ASP A 59 -26.51 3.63 -1.38
N ALA A 60 -26.31 4.66 -0.56
CA ALA A 60 -26.39 4.63 0.88
C ALA A 60 -27.86 4.61 1.28
N ASP A 61 -28.56 3.50 1.02
CA ASP A 61 -29.85 3.22 1.65
C ASP A 61 -30.21 1.73 1.55
N THR A 62 -29.58 0.92 2.40
CA THR A 62 -30.28 -0.20 3.06
C THR A 62 -29.61 -0.46 4.41
N ILE A 63 -30.01 0.32 5.40
CA ILE A 63 -29.92 -0.11 6.81
C ILE A 63 -30.72 -1.42 6.90
N LEU A 64 -30.05 -2.49 7.37
CA LEU A 64 -30.60 -3.84 7.62
C LEU A 64 -30.47 -4.89 6.50
N SER A 65 -29.23 -5.27 6.16
CA SER A 65 -28.89 -6.68 6.37
C SER A 65 -27.44 -6.79 6.85
N LYS A 66 -27.29 -7.37 8.04
CA LYS A 66 -26.04 -7.81 8.63
C LYS A 66 -25.60 -9.10 7.91
N GLY A 67 -25.50 -9.03 6.59
CA GLY A 67 -25.10 -10.11 5.71
C GLY A 67 -23.84 -9.69 4.96
N LYS A 68 -22.85 -10.58 4.88
CA LYS A 68 -21.70 -10.37 4.01
C LYS A 68 -22.24 -10.26 2.57
N LYS A 69 -22.10 -9.08 1.93
CA LYS A 69 -22.40 -8.91 0.51
C LYS A 69 -21.56 -9.92 -0.26
N LYS A 70 -22.18 -10.67 -1.17
CA LYS A 70 -21.45 -11.61 -2.03
C LYS A 70 -21.07 -10.93 -3.33
N VAL A 71 -20.10 -11.48 -4.05
CA VAL A 71 -19.72 -10.94 -5.37
C VAL A 71 -20.86 -11.06 -6.36
N GLU A 72 -21.67 -12.13 -6.26
CA GLU A 72 -22.83 -12.30 -7.13
C GLU A 72 -23.87 -11.17 -7.00
N ASP A 73 -23.96 -10.53 -5.83
CA ASP A 73 -24.89 -9.42 -5.58
C ASP A 73 -24.40 -8.10 -6.22
N VAL A 74 -23.08 -7.97 -6.44
CA VAL A 74 -22.45 -6.77 -7.00
C VAL A 74 -22.22 -6.92 -8.50
N MET A 75 -21.62 -8.04 -8.91
CA MET A 75 -21.29 -8.38 -10.29
C MET A 75 -21.47 -9.90 -10.54
N PRO A 76 -22.67 -10.34 -10.96
CA PRO A 76 -22.99 -11.77 -11.10
C PRO A 76 -22.21 -12.52 -12.18
N ILE A 77 -21.63 -11.80 -13.14
CA ILE A 77 -20.85 -12.37 -14.25
C ILE A 77 -19.33 -12.38 -13.98
N ALA A 78 -18.88 -11.88 -12.81
CA ALA A 78 -17.46 -11.83 -12.47
C ALA A 78 -16.90 -13.25 -12.28
N THR A 79 -15.76 -13.54 -12.93
CA THR A 79 -15.07 -14.84 -12.84
C THR A 79 -13.55 -14.66 -12.84
N GLY A 80 -12.80 -15.69 -12.42
CA GLY A 80 -11.34 -15.63 -12.38
C GLY A 80 -10.80 -14.57 -11.40
N HIS A 81 -9.72 -13.88 -11.79
CA HIS A 81 -9.08 -12.86 -10.95
C HIS A 81 -9.99 -11.67 -10.62
N GLU A 82 -10.90 -11.31 -11.53
CA GLU A 82 -11.89 -10.24 -11.27
C GLU A 82 -12.76 -10.57 -10.06
N ARG A 83 -13.24 -11.82 -9.98
CA ARG A 83 -14.03 -12.29 -8.84
C ARG A 83 -13.21 -12.31 -7.55
N GLU A 84 -11.97 -12.79 -7.61
CA GLU A 84 -11.07 -12.86 -6.46
C GLU A 84 -10.80 -11.48 -5.85
N GLU A 85 -10.53 -10.49 -6.69
CA GLU A 85 -10.34 -9.09 -6.28
C GLU A 85 -11.60 -8.50 -5.65
N LEU A 86 -12.78 -8.75 -6.22
CA LEU A 86 -14.06 -8.29 -5.66
C LEU A 86 -14.39 -8.97 -4.33
N GLU A 87 -14.14 -10.28 -4.18
CA GLU A 87 -14.35 -11.01 -2.93
C GLU A 87 -13.46 -10.42 -1.82
N ALA A 88 -12.20 -10.15 -2.12
CA ALA A 88 -11.26 -9.51 -1.20
C ALA A 88 -11.71 -8.10 -0.80
N ALA A 89 -12.11 -7.28 -1.77
CA ALA A 89 -12.57 -5.92 -1.52
C ALA A 89 -13.85 -5.88 -0.65
N LEU A 90 -14.79 -6.81 -0.87
CA LEU A 90 -16.00 -6.93 -0.05
C LEU A 90 -15.72 -7.39 1.39
N GLU A 91 -14.67 -8.19 1.59
CA GLU A 91 -14.16 -8.56 2.91
C GLU A 91 -13.33 -7.44 3.56
N GLY A 92 -13.00 -6.38 2.81
CA GLY A 92 -12.16 -5.28 3.27
C GLY A 92 -10.68 -5.64 3.40
N ARG A 93 -10.21 -6.65 2.65
CA ARG A 93 -8.80 -7.07 2.59
C ARG A 93 -8.19 -6.69 1.23
N ASP A 94 -6.91 -6.36 1.23
CA ASP A 94 -6.12 -6.21 0.00
C ASP A 94 -5.38 -7.53 -0.28
N LEU A 95 -5.54 -8.08 -1.50
CA LEU A 95 -4.83 -9.28 -1.95
C LEU A 95 -3.32 -9.08 -2.00
N LEU A 96 -2.88 -7.86 -2.33
CA LEU A 96 -1.49 -7.52 -2.61
C LEU A 96 -0.86 -6.65 -1.51
N ASP A 97 -1.38 -6.73 -0.28
CA ASP A 97 -0.88 -5.95 0.87
C ASP A 97 0.64 -6.09 1.06
N ILE A 98 1.17 -7.30 0.89
CA ILE A 98 2.60 -7.59 1.00
C ILE A 98 3.47 -6.82 -0.02
N ASN A 99 2.87 -6.29 -1.10
CA ASN A 99 3.57 -5.54 -2.14
C ASN A 99 3.97 -4.13 -1.71
N HIS A 100 3.36 -3.63 -0.64
CA HIS A 100 3.57 -2.28 -0.13
C HIS A 100 4.21 -2.31 1.27
N PRO A 101 5.42 -2.91 1.44
CA PRO A 101 6.01 -3.06 2.75
C PRO A 101 6.35 -1.68 3.33
N ALA A 102 5.88 -1.45 4.54
CA ALA A 102 6.09 -0.20 5.26
C ALA A 102 6.51 -0.46 6.71
N GLY A 103 7.46 0.32 7.22
CA GLY A 103 7.94 0.18 8.59
C GLY A 103 8.95 1.23 9.04
N PRO A 104 9.50 1.09 10.26
CA PRO A 104 10.55 1.95 10.76
C PRO A 104 11.87 1.74 10.00
N PHE A 105 12.85 2.60 10.26
CA PHE A 105 14.18 2.44 9.69
C PHE A 105 14.87 1.20 10.29
N GLY A 106 15.29 0.27 9.44
CA GLY A 106 15.91 -0.99 9.85
C GLY A 106 17.34 -0.81 10.34
N THR A 107 17.60 -1.25 11.58
CA THR A 107 18.93 -1.30 12.21
C THR A 107 19.45 -2.73 12.24
N LYS A 108 20.68 -2.94 12.70
CA LYS A 108 21.27 -4.28 12.81
C LYS A 108 20.56 -5.14 13.85
N GLU A 109 20.08 -4.50 14.92
CA GLU A 109 19.33 -5.12 16.01
C GLU A 109 17.85 -5.32 15.64
N GLU A 110 17.26 -4.34 14.95
CA GLU A 110 15.86 -4.36 14.52
C GLU A 110 15.77 -4.11 13.01
N PRO A 111 15.97 -5.15 12.17
CA PRO A 111 15.98 -5.00 10.72
C PRO A 111 14.58 -4.73 10.15
N ALA A 112 14.52 -4.10 8.98
CA ALA A 112 13.28 -3.90 8.25
C ALA A 112 12.82 -5.22 7.63
N VAL A 113 11.73 -5.78 8.17
CA VAL A 113 11.17 -7.06 7.73
C VAL A 113 10.33 -6.87 6.47
N ILE A 114 10.70 -7.59 5.40
CA ILE A 114 10.00 -7.61 4.11
C ILE A 114 9.33 -8.97 3.95
N LYS A 115 8.01 -8.96 3.80
CA LYS A 115 7.24 -10.17 3.50
C LYS A 115 7.43 -10.59 2.04
N SER A 116 7.51 -11.88 1.76
CA SER A 116 7.60 -12.41 0.39
C SER A 116 6.83 -13.73 0.28
N TYR A 117 6.30 -14.02 -0.90
CA TYR A 117 5.69 -15.32 -1.19
C TYR A 117 6.77 -16.39 -1.49
N TYR A 118 7.91 -15.97 -2.05
CA TYR A 118 9.07 -16.80 -2.43
C TYR A 118 10.27 -16.56 -1.51
N ASP A 119 11.29 -17.41 -1.59
CA ASP A 119 12.53 -17.31 -0.79
C ASP A 119 13.44 -16.15 -1.22
N LYS A 120 13.14 -15.49 -2.34
CA LYS A 120 13.92 -14.36 -2.87
C LYS A 120 12.98 -13.29 -3.47
N ARG A 121 13.26 -12.01 -3.18
CA ARG A 121 12.44 -10.87 -3.63
C ARG A 121 13.29 -9.65 -3.99
N ILE A 122 12.89 -8.92 -5.02
CA ILE A 122 13.50 -7.62 -5.37
C ILE A 122 12.94 -6.54 -4.44
N VAL A 123 13.83 -5.79 -3.80
CA VAL A 123 13.50 -4.70 -2.87
C VAL A 123 14.19 -3.43 -3.35
N GLY A 124 13.50 -2.29 -3.19
CA GLY A 124 14.03 -0.97 -3.50
C GLY A 124 14.04 -0.10 -2.24
N CYS A 125 15.22 0.42 -1.88
CA CYS A 125 15.41 1.34 -0.77
C CYS A 125 15.53 2.78 -1.29
N PRO A 126 14.59 3.70 -0.95
CA PRO A 126 14.69 5.12 -1.27
C PRO A 126 15.50 5.95 -0.26
N GLY A 127 16.11 5.30 0.74
CA GLY A 127 16.82 6.00 1.81
C GLY A 127 15.95 6.37 3.01
N GLY A 128 16.57 7.13 3.93
CA GLY A 128 16.00 7.63 5.17
C GLY A 128 15.35 9.02 5.04
N GLU A 129 15.22 9.70 6.17
CA GLU A 129 14.76 11.09 6.24
C GLU A 129 16.00 11.96 6.46
N GLY A 130 16.08 13.13 5.81
CA GLY A 130 17.20 14.05 5.98
C GLY A 130 18.43 13.65 5.17
N GLU A 131 19.57 13.50 5.84
CA GLU A 131 20.87 13.24 5.18
C GLU A 131 20.98 11.83 4.57
N ASP A 132 20.10 10.92 5.00
CA ASP A 132 20.05 9.53 4.51
C ASP A 132 19.16 9.36 3.26
N GLU A 133 18.59 10.44 2.71
CA GLU A 133 17.78 10.41 1.48
C GLU A 133 18.68 10.17 0.26
N HIS A 134 18.30 9.23 -0.61
CA HIS A 134 19.06 8.91 -1.81
C HIS A 134 18.19 8.30 -2.92
N ASP A 135 18.71 8.23 -4.14
CA ASP A 135 18.03 7.57 -5.26
C ASP A 135 17.75 6.09 -4.96
N VAL A 136 16.69 5.54 -5.56
CA VAL A 136 16.25 4.18 -5.25
C VAL A 136 17.32 3.15 -5.60
N VAL A 137 17.84 2.46 -4.58
CA VAL A 137 18.75 1.33 -4.73
C VAL A 137 17.94 0.05 -4.77
N TRP A 138 18.01 -0.67 -5.88
CA TRP A 138 17.37 -1.97 -6.08
C TRP A 138 18.35 -3.10 -5.81
N PHE A 139 17.91 -4.12 -5.07
CA PHE A 139 18.71 -5.28 -4.73
C PHE A 139 17.84 -6.53 -4.57
N TRP A 140 18.50 -7.68 -4.67
CA TRP A 140 17.90 -8.98 -4.37
C TRP A 140 18.03 -9.26 -2.87
N LEU A 141 16.90 -9.50 -2.22
CA LEU A 141 16.83 -9.91 -0.82
C LEU A 141 16.50 -11.41 -0.77
N GLU A 142 17.32 -12.17 -0.05
CA GLU A 142 17.21 -13.64 0.07
C GLU A 142 16.83 -14.03 1.50
N LYS A 143 16.08 -15.12 1.64
CA LYS A 143 15.74 -15.69 2.95
C LYS A 143 17.00 -16.08 3.72
N GLY A 144 17.01 -15.76 5.02
CA GLY A 144 18.11 -16.10 5.92
C GLY A 144 19.36 -15.22 5.79
N LYS A 145 19.40 -14.30 4.82
CA LYS A 145 20.50 -13.32 4.66
C LYS A 145 19.95 -11.91 4.86
N SER A 146 20.54 -11.15 5.78
CA SER A 146 20.26 -9.73 5.88
C SER A 146 21.03 -8.97 4.80
N HIS A 147 20.38 -7.95 4.22
CA HIS A 147 21.01 -7.07 3.24
C HIS A 147 21.09 -5.66 3.81
N GLU A 148 22.27 -5.07 3.76
CA GLU A 148 22.51 -3.68 4.17
C GLU A 148 22.53 -2.77 2.94
N CYS A 149 21.79 -1.67 2.97
CA CYS A 149 21.82 -0.70 1.89
C CYS A 149 23.19 0.01 1.85
N PRO A 150 23.88 0.06 0.68
CA PRO A 150 25.22 0.64 0.58
C PRO A 150 25.27 2.16 0.78
N VAL A 151 24.12 2.85 0.78
CA VAL A 151 24.05 4.31 0.90
C VAL A 151 23.57 4.71 2.29
N CYS A 152 22.35 4.31 2.69
CA CYS A 152 21.80 4.69 3.98
C CYS A 152 22.11 3.71 5.12
N THR A 153 22.82 2.60 4.89
CA THR A 153 23.13 1.57 5.92
C THR A 153 21.93 0.89 6.57
N GLN A 154 20.73 1.02 5.97
CA GLN A 154 19.53 0.34 6.47
C GLN A 154 19.63 -1.17 6.25
N VAL A 155 19.28 -1.95 7.26
CA VAL A 155 19.28 -3.42 7.19
C VAL A 155 17.88 -3.95 6.87
N PHE A 156 17.81 -4.89 5.93
CA PHE A 156 16.58 -5.57 5.49
C PHE A 156 16.68 -7.08 5.70
N THR A 157 15.58 -7.70 6.09
CA THR A 157 15.45 -9.16 6.23
C THR A 157 14.16 -9.65 5.59
N LEU A 158 14.19 -10.84 4.99
CA LEU A 158 13.04 -11.41 4.30
C LEU A 158 12.31 -12.44 5.16
N GLU A 159 11.00 -12.26 5.29
CA GLU A 159 10.06 -13.20 5.92
C GLU A 159 9.19 -13.84 4.82
N VAL A 160 9.19 -15.18 4.75
CA VAL A 160 8.39 -15.91 3.76
C VAL A 160 7.01 -16.21 4.34
N VAL A 161 5.96 -15.70 3.70
CA VAL A 161 4.55 -15.89 4.11
C VAL A 161 3.79 -16.90 3.23
N GLY A 162 4.45 -17.43 2.20
CA GLY A 162 3.90 -18.40 1.25
C GLY A 162 4.61 -19.76 1.31
N PRO A 163 4.45 -20.60 0.27
CA PRO A 163 5.12 -21.89 0.16
C PRO A 163 6.65 -21.78 0.08
N GLY A 164 7.19 -20.59 -0.26
CA GLY A 164 8.62 -20.39 -0.46
C GLY A 164 9.10 -20.96 -1.79
N GLY A 165 10.39 -21.29 -1.86
CA GLY A 165 11.05 -21.76 -3.06
C GLY A 165 11.62 -20.64 -3.94
N PRO A 166 12.42 -21.00 -4.95
CA PRO A 166 13.01 -20.05 -5.87
C PRO A 166 11.92 -19.48 -6.81
N PRO A 167 11.97 -18.17 -7.11
CA PRO A 167 10.92 -17.49 -7.87
C PRO A 167 10.84 -17.92 -9.35
N ASP A 168 11.88 -18.57 -9.88
CA ASP A 168 11.94 -19.08 -11.26
C ASP A 168 11.43 -20.52 -11.40
N GLY A 169 11.13 -21.21 -10.29
CA GLY A 169 10.60 -22.57 -10.29
C GLY A 169 11.63 -23.65 -10.67
N HIS A 170 12.90 -23.30 -10.83
CA HIS A 170 13.97 -24.25 -11.05
C HIS A 170 14.55 -24.66 -9.69
N GLY A 171 14.08 -25.79 -9.16
CA GLY A 171 14.75 -26.42 -8.03
C GLY A 171 16.19 -26.77 -8.41
N HIS A 172 17.13 -26.62 -7.48
CA HIS A 172 18.46 -27.22 -7.63
C HIS A 172 18.31 -28.74 -7.51
N ASP A 173 17.92 -29.38 -8.62
CA ASP A 173 18.12 -30.81 -8.83
C ASP A 173 19.59 -31.03 -9.26
N ASP A 174 20.52 -30.62 -8.41
CA ASP A 174 21.92 -30.98 -8.54
C ASP A 174 22.19 -32.07 -7.49
N ASP A 175 22.58 -33.26 -7.96
CA ASP A 175 23.19 -34.40 -7.23
C ASP A 175 22.40 -35.73 -7.33
N ASP A 176 22.48 -36.43 -8.47
CA ASP A 176 22.48 -37.92 -8.51
C ASP A 176 22.80 -38.51 -9.91
N HIS A 177 23.94 -38.09 -10.50
CA HIS A 177 24.57 -38.82 -11.61
C HIS A 177 26.03 -39.12 -11.27
N HIS A 178 26.23 -40.19 -10.51
CA HIS A 178 27.50 -40.91 -10.37
C HIS A 178 27.45 -42.23 -11.14
#